data_AF-A0A972VD45-F1
#
_entry.id   AF-A0A972VD45-F1
#
_cell.length_a   1.000
_cell.length_b   1.000
_cell.length_c   1.000
_cell.angle_alpha   90.00
_cell.angle_beta   90.00
_cell.angle_gamma   90.00
#
_symmetry.space_group_name_H-M   'P 1'
#
loop_
_entity.id
_entity.type
_entity.pdbx_description
1 polymer ?
#
loop_
_entity_poly.entity_id
_entity_poly.type
_entity_poly.pdbx_seq_one_letter_code
_entity_poly.pdbx_strand_id
1 'polypeptide(L)'
;MKSGLKIAVTGKWGVETDTRSDKEIAVDVERIAFGEIGKREGYQLRVKRAPVSFQLLWQKHEIVPRAIDREVAEAFRRSTLGVDQGYKTLIKHASRVSLADRWGGAMLAMD
;
A
#
# COMPACT_ATOMS: atom_id res chain seq x y z
N MET A 1 -22.70 -10.39 -8.74
CA MET A 1 -22.58 -9.16 -7.92
C MET A 1 -23.73 -8.21 -8.20
N LYS A 2 -24.24 -7.47 -7.21
CA LYS A 2 -25.16 -6.33 -7.45
C LYS A 2 -24.42 -5.26 -8.29
N SER A 3 -25.10 -4.55 -9.19
CA SER A 3 -24.47 -3.58 -10.11
C SER A 3 -23.62 -2.51 -9.41
N GLY A 4 -24.07 -2.02 -8.25
CA GLY A 4 -23.32 -1.06 -7.42
C GLY A 4 -22.00 -1.61 -6.86
N LEU A 5 -21.87 -2.93 -6.69
CA LEU A 5 -20.62 -3.55 -6.23
C LEU A 5 -19.57 -3.56 -7.35
N LYS A 6 -20.00 -3.75 -8.61
CA LYS A 6 -19.09 -3.75 -9.78
C LYS A 6 -18.45 -2.37 -9.98
N ILE A 7 -19.25 -1.31 -9.89
CA ILE A 7 -18.78 0.07 -9.98
C ILE A 7 -17.79 0.40 -8.85
N ALA A 8 -18.04 -0.08 -7.63
CA ALA A 8 -17.14 0.13 -6.49
C ALA A 8 -15.79 -0.60 -6.69
N VAL A 9 -15.80 -1.81 -7.25
CA VAL A 9 -14.57 -2.57 -7.54
C VAL A 9 -13.75 -1.87 -8.62
N THR A 10 -14.37 -1.41 -9.71
CA THR A 10 -13.68 -0.65 -10.76
C THR A 10 -13.07 0.63 -10.22
N GLY A 11 -13.81 1.41 -9.43
CA GLY A 11 -13.30 2.66 -8.87
C GLY A 11 -12.18 2.48 -7.82
N LYS A 12 -12.24 1.42 -7.00
CA LYS A 12 -11.24 1.18 -5.94
C LYS A 12 -9.98 0.50 -6.44
N TRP A 13 -10.12 -0.49 -7.31
CA TRP A 13 -9.05 -1.39 -7.71
C TRP A 13 -8.59 -1.17 -9.16
N GLY A 14 -9.30 -0.37 -9.95
CA GLY A 14 -8.97 -0.14 -11.36
C GLY A 14 -9.20 -1.37 -12.23
N VAL A 15 -10.06 -2.30 -11.80
CA VAL A 15 -10.36 -3.54 -12.52
C VAL A 15 -11.62 -3.34 -13.35
N GLU A 16 -11.54 -3.64 -14.65
CA GLU A 16 -12.71 -3.65 -15.53
C GLU A 16 -13.67 -4.77 -15.13
N THR A 17 -14.95 -4.43 -14.97
CA THR A 17 -15.98 -5.36 -14.50
C THR A 17 -17.10 -5.63 -15.51
N ASP A 18 -17.14 -4.88 -16.60
CA ASP A 18 -18.17 -5.00 -17.62
C ASP A 18 -17.99 -6.30 -18.39
N THR A 19 -19.09 -7.03 -18.60
CA THR A 19 -19.15 -8.32 -19.29
C THR A 19 -18.34 -9.49 -18.68
N ARG A 20 -17.60 -9.25 -17.59
CA ARG A 20 -16.78 -10.26 -16.91
C ARG A 20 -17.53 -11.00 -15.80
N SER A 21 -17.14 -12.26 -15.57
CA SER A 21 -17.64 -13.06 -14.46
C SER A 21 -17.08 -12.57 -13.12
N ASP A 22 -17.84 -12.75 -12.04
CA ASP A 22 -17.40 -12.36 -10.70
C ASP A 22 -16.09 -13.06 -10.29
N LYS A 23 -15.83 -14.28 -10.77
CA LYS A 23 -14.60 -15.02 -10.50
C LYS A 23 -13.38 -14.39 -11.16
N GLU A 24 -13.49 -13.99 -12.43
CA GLU A 24 -12.38 -13.34 -13.14
C GLU A 24 -12.02 -12.00 -12.51
N ILE A 25 -13.05 -11.23 -12.10
CA ILE A 25 -12.86 -9.96 -11.38
C ILE A 25 -12.15 -10.22 -10.04
N ALA A 26 -12.57 -11.24 -9.29
CA ALA A 26 -11.96 -11.58 -8.01
C ALA A 26 -10.48 -11.97 -8.14
N VAL A 27 -10.11 -12.72 -9.19
CA VAL A 27 -8.70 -13.09 -9.47
C VAL A 27 -7.85 -11.86 -9.75
N ASP A 28 -8.35 -10.89 -10.52
CA ASP A 28 -7.60 -9.65 -10.76
C ASP A 28 -7.44 -8.81 -9.49
N VAL A 29 -8.49 -8.70 -8.69
CA VAL A 29 -8.43 -8.00 -7.40
C VAL A 29 -7.42 -8.69 -6.47
N GLU A 30 -7.47 -10.01 -6.37
CA GLU A 30 -6.52 -10.81 -5.58
C GLU A 30 -5.07 -10.60 -6.06
N ARG A 31 -4.83 -10.64 -7.36
CA ARG A 31 -3.49 -10.38 -7.94
C ARG A 31 -2.98 -8.99 -7.61
N ILE A 32 -3.82 -7.96 -7.68
CA ILE A 32 -3.45 -6.58 -7.32
C ILE A 32 -3.20 -6.49 -5.80
N ALA A 33 -4.09 -7.07 -4.99
CA ALA A 33 -3.99 -7.07 -3.53
C ALA A 33 -2.69 -7.73 -3.05
N PHE A 34 -2.38 -8.92 -3.58
CA PHE A 34 -1.15 -9.64 -3.26
C PHE A 34 0.08 -8.88 -3.75
N GLY A 35 -0.02 -8.22 -4.91
CA GLY A 35 1.02 -7.33 -5.42
C GLY A 35 1.40 -6.20 -4.46
N GLU A 36 0.47 -5.68 -3.66
CA GLU A 36 0.76 -4.61 -2.67
C GLU A 36 1.64 -5.07 -1.51
N ILE A 37 1.61 -6.36 -1.18
CA ILE A 37 2.38 -6.94 -0.08
C ILE A 37 3.87 -6.98 -0.44
N GLY A 38 4.20 -7.43 -1.65
CA GLY A 38 5.57 -7.73 -2.09
C GLY A 38 6.05 -6.98 -3.33
N LYS A 39 5.47 -5.83 -3.70
CA LYS A 39 5.87 -5.10 -4.92
C LYS A 39 7.36 -4.80 -4.97
N ARG A 40 7.93 -4.92 -6.17
CA ARG A 40 9.34 -4.60 -6.43
C ARG A 40 9.58 -3.09 -6.45
N GLU A 41 8.68 -2.36 -7.10
CA GLU A 41 8.83 -0.94 -7.41
C GLU A 41 7.54 -0.16 -7.17
N GLY A 42 7.68 1.17 -7.10
CA GLY A 42 6.58 2.10 -6.87
C GLY A 42 6.11 2.17 -5.42
N TYR A 43 4.95 2.78 -5.24
CA TYR A 43 4.31 3.04 -3.95
C TYR A 43 2.98 2.31 -3.82
N GLN A 44 2.46 2.20 -2.60
CA GLN A 44 1.15 1.57 -2.37
C GLN A 44 0.04 2.31 -3.13
N LEU A 45 -0.86 1.57 -3.79
CA LEU A 45 -1.92 2.15 -4.63
C LEU A 45 -2.84 3.08 -3.83
N ARG A 46 -3.16 2.66 -2.61
CA ARG A 46 -4.12 3.32 -1.72
C ARG A 46 -3.59 4.61 -1.10
N VAL A 47 -2.29 4.92 -1.21
CA VAL A 47 -1.74 6.23 -0.81
C VAL A 47 -2.48 7.37 -1.50
N LYS A 48 -2.91 7.16 -2.75
CA LYS A 48 -3.69 8.14 -3.53
C LYS A 48 -5.05 8.47 -2.93
N ARG A 49 -5.58 7.64 -2.02
CA ARG A 49 -6.87 7.86 -1.33
C ARG A 49 -6.73 8.81 -0.14
N ALA A 50 -5.51 9.06 0.34
CA ALA A 50 -5.28 10.05 1.38
C ALA A 50 -5.54 11.47 0.87
N PRO A 51 -5.90 12.44 1.73
CA PRO A 51 -6.00 13.83 1.30
C PRO A 51 -4.69 14.32 0.69
N VAL A 52 -4.77 15.16 -0.35
CA VAL A 52 -3.62 15.63 -1.14
C VAL A 52 -2.54 16.27 -0.26
N SER A 53 -2.94 17.02 0.77
CA SER A 53 -2.02 17.63 1.73
C SER A 53 -1.12 16.61 2.44
N PHE A 54 -1.67 15.45 2.83
CA PHE A 54 -0.89 14.37 3.44
C PHE A 54 0.03 13.69 2.41
N GLN A 55 -0.44 13.47 1.19
CA GLN A 55 0.41 12.89 0.14
C GLN A 55 1.64 13.76 -0.14
N LEU A 56 1.46 15.08 -0.26
CA LEU A 56 2.55 16.04 -0.44
C LEU A 56 3.48 16.08 0.78
N LEU A 57 2.93 16.00 1.99
CA LEU A 57 3.72 15.92 3.21
C LEU A 57 4.60 14.66 3.23
N TRP A 58 4.06 13.50 2.87
CA TRP A 58 4.82 12.25 2.84
C TRP A 58 5.88 12.25 1.76
N GLN A 59 5.61 12.84 0.59
CA GLN A 59 6.61 13.04 -0.46
C GLN A 59 7.74 13.96 0.02
N LYS A 60 7.41 15.10 0.64
CA LYS A 60 8.39 16.04 1.20
C LYS A 60 9.30 15.39 2.24
N HIS A 61 8.76 14.50 3.06
CA HIS A 61 9.53 13.79 4.08
C HIS A 61 10.14 12.46 3.60
N GLU A 62 9.90 12.08 2.34
CA GLU A 62 10.38 10.85 1.70
C GLU A 62 9.91 9.57 2.42
N ILE A 63 8.69 9.61 2.98
CA ILE A 63 8.09 8.52 3.77
C ILE A 63 6.89 7.86 3.07
N VAL A 64 6.72 8.07 1.76
CA VAL A 64 5.67 7.39 0.99
C VAL A 64 5.90 5.87 1.04
N PRO A 65 4.92 5.05 1.47
CA PRO A 65 5.13 3.61 1.66
C PRO A 65 5.21 2.86 0.33
N ARG A 66 6.14 1.88 0.25
CA ARG A 66 6.40 1.07 -0.95
C ARG A 66 5.60 -0.24 -0.94
N ALA A 67 6.21 -1.33 -0.48
CA ALA A 67 5.56 -2.62 -0.27
C ALA A 67 5.48 -2.90 1.23
N ILE A 68 4.44 -3.57 1.70
CA ILE A 68 4.22 -3.83 3.14
C ILE A 68 5.41 -4.60 3.71
N ASP A 69 5.74 -5.74 3.12
CA ASP A 69 6.81 -6.61 3.61
C ASP A 69 8.19 -5.96 3.45
N ARG A 70 8.35 -5.13 2.42
CA ARG A 70 9.60 -4.39 2.21
C ARG A 70 9.88 -3.41 3.34
N GLU A 71 8.88 -2.66 3.80
CA GLU A 71 9.07 -1.74 4.91
C GLU A 71 9.34 -2.50 6.22
N VAL A 72 8.62 -3.60 6.46
CA VAL A 72 8.85 -4.45 7.65
C VAL A 72 10.26 -5.04 7.66
N ALA A 73 10.70 -5.64 6.54
CA ALA A 73 12.03 -6.20 6.43
C ALA A 73 13.14 -5.14 6.53
N GLU A 74 12.93 -3.96 5.94
CA GLU A 74 13.87 -2.85 6.06
C GLU A 74 13.94 -2.31 7.49
N ALA A 75 12.85 -2.34 8.26
CA ALA A 75 12.85 -1.95 9.67
C ALA A 75 13.73 -2.88 10.50
N PHE A 76 13.60 -4.19 10.33
CA PHE A 76 14.48 -5.17 10.96
C PHE A 76 15.94 -4.96 10.55
N ARG A 77 16.21 -4.76 9.25
CA ARG A 77 17.56 -4.49 8.74
C ARG A 77 18.15 -3.23 9.37
N ARG A 78 17.40 -2.13 9.46
CA ARG A 78 17.87 -0.85 10.02
C ARG A 78 18.18 -0.95 11.51
N SER A 79 17.39 -1.73 12.25
CA SER A 79 17.61 -1.98 13.67
C SER A 79 18.80 -2.91 13.97
N THR A 80 19.39 -3.54 12.95
CA THR A 80 20.57 -4.38 13.11
C THR A 80 21.77 -3.52 13.51
N LEU A 81 22.57 -4.01 14.46
CA LEU A 81 23.76 -3.33 14.95
C LEU A 81 24.66 -2.86 13.80
N GLY A 82 24.98 -1.57 13.77
CA GLY A 82 25.88 -0.98 12.78
C GLY A 82 25.25 -0.61 11.43
N VAL A 83 23.91 -0.75 11.27
CA VAL A 83 23.22 -0.37 10.03
C VAL A 83 22.70 1.07 10.06
N ASP A 84 21.72 1.39 10.92
CA ASP A 84 21.17 2.75 11.04
C ASP A 84 21.26 3.24 12.49
N GLN A 85 22.15 4.19 12.74
CA GLN A 85 22.43 4.75 14.08
C GLN A 85 21.81 6.13 14.29
N GLY A 86 21.06 6.66 13.30
CA GLY A 86 20.44 7.97 13.38
C GLY A 86 19.01 7.88 13.91
N TYR A 87 18.72 8.52 15.06
CA TYR A 87 17.33 8.50 15.56
C TYR A 87 16.34 9.13 14.57
N LYS A 88 16.75 10.17 13.82
CA LYS A 88 15.90 10.83 12.81
C LYS A 88 15.58 9.91 11.64
N THR A 89 16.56 9.13 11.16
CA THR A 89 16.38 8.18 10.05
C THR A 89 15.54 6.98 10.48
N LEU A 90 15.74 6.49 11.71
CA LEU A 90 14.91 5.45 12.32
C LEU A 90 13.44 5.89 12.47
N ILE A 91 13.19 7.08 13.02
CA ILE A 91 11.82 7.60 13.20
C ILE A 91 11.15 7.87 11.85
N LYS A 92 11.89 8.38 10.85
CA LYS A 92 11.37 8.50 9.47
C LYS A 92 10.95 7.14 8.92
N HIS A 93 11.79 6.11 9.09
CA HIS A 93 11.46 4.78 8.59
C HIS A 93 10.30 4.14 9.38
N ALA A 94 10.24 4.27 10.70
CA ALA A 94 9.11 3.83 11.51
C ALA A 94 7.79 4.49 11.07
N SER A 95 7.82 5.78 10.74
CA SER A 95 6.66 6.50 10.19
C SER A 95 6.23 5.93 8.84
N ARG A 96 7.17 5.53 7.98
CA ARG A 96 6.87 4.87 6.71
C ARG A 96 6.29 3.47 6.90
N VAL A 97 6.77 2.70 7.88
CA VAL A 97 6.21 1.38 8.24
C VAL A 97 4.77 1.51 8.71
N SER A 98 4.47 2.49 9.58
CA SER A 98 3.08 2.69 10.05
C SER A 98 2.14 3.14 8.94
N LEU A 99 2.61 3.96 8.00
CA LEU A 99 1.86 4.30 6.79
C LEU A 99 1.62 3.08 5.90
N ALA A 100 2.62 2.19 5.78
CA ALA A 100 2.53 0.97 4.99
C ALA A 100 1.49 -0.01 5.53
N ASP A 101 1.34 -0.11 6.86
CA ASP A 101 0.25 -0.86 7.48
C ASP A 101 -1.10 -0.17 7.24
N ARG A 102 -1.23 1.10 7.63
CA ARG A 102 -2.52 1.80 7.59
C ARG A 102 -3.08 1.90 6.18
N TRP A 103 -2.28 2.30 5.19
CA TRP A 103 -2.72 2.48 3.81
C TRP A 103 -2.50 1.23 2.94
N GLY A 104 -1.78 0.23 3.44
CA GLY A 104 -1.63 -1.08 2.81
C GLY A 104 -2.48 -2.13 3.52
N GLY A 105 -1.87 -2.85 4.46
CA GLY A 105 -2.43 -4.04 5.11
C GLY A 105 -3.84 -3.84 5.67
N ALA A 106 -4.03 -2.80 6.50
CA ALA A 106 -5.33 -2.53 7.12
C ALA A 106 -6.42 -2.18 6.08
N MET A 107 -6.11 -1.38 5.07
CA MET A 107 -7.08 -1.05 4.03
C MET A 107 -7.32 -2.20 3.04
N LEU A 108 -6.33 -3.05 2.78
CA LEU A 108 -6.49 -4.28 2.02
C LEU A 108 -7.51 -5.21 2.67
N ALA A 109 -7.44 -5.35 4.00
CA ALA A 109 -8.35 -6.23 4.76
C ALA A 109 -9.79 -5.69 4.83
N MET A 110 -9.98 -4.38 4.73
CA MET A 110 -11.30 -3.74 4.82
C MET A 110 -12.01 -3.61 3.46
N ASP A 111 -11.28 -3.60 2.35
CA ASP A 111 -11.82 -3.38 1.00
C ASP A 111 -12.44 -4.64 0.38
#